data_AF-A0A7K1XZZ3-F1
#
_entry.id   AF-A0A7K1XZZ3-F1
#
_cell.length_a   1.000
_cell.length_b   1.000
_cell.length_c   1.000
_cell.angle_alpha   90.00
_cell.angle_beta   90.00
_cell.angle_gamma   90.00
#
_symmetry.space_group_name_H-M   'P 1'
#
loop_
_entity.id
_entity.type
_entity.pdbx_description
1 polymer ?
#
loop_
_entity_poly.entity_id
_entity_poly.type
_entity_poly.pdbx_seq_one_letter_code
_entity_poly.pdbx_strand_id
1 'polypeptide(L)'
;MKRSVLLTTCLFMALAAPCNAQDPAVSVPLGGNAWLNKNAKARLTDTGLINWVSSNDTVGIFVRLEAAGTLNLSLRLRVTGGASRIKMAVNNRSFIQKVDNKDFQVVKFGGITVKAPGYQQVRLVRIGRSLDTYADVSDLLLSGSALSKGAAYVKNNESNYFYWGHRGPSVHLNYQFPPEIKNTAEWFYSEITVPEGNDVQGSYFMANGFNVGYFGMQVNSPTERHVLFSVWAPFTTDDPGKIPDSLKIRLLKKGPGVYTGEFGNEGSGGQSYLNFPWRAGKTYAFLTHAEADAASKTTVYTAYFRETGQDNWLLIASFKRPQSGFYLERMHSFLENFDPSRGNIRREALYGNQWAVTTTGKWIPAASAIFTVDATANINYRKDYSGGVAGDRFYLRNCGFFNDFTPAKSLLNKTAVPGDHPAIDFTKLP
;
A
#
# COMPACT_ATOMS: atom_id res chain seq x y z
N MET A 1 -42.16 42.48 66.06
CA MET A 1 -42.07 42.33 64.60
C MET A 1 -40.63 42.60 64.15
N LYS A 2 -40.02 41.56 63.56
CA LYS A 2 -38.82 41.50 62.69
C LYS A 2 -37.54 42.27 63.09
N ARG A 3 -36.55 41.49 63.59
CA ARG A 3 -35.11 41.81 63.60
C ARG A 3 -34.52 41.46 62.22
N SER A 4 -33.78 42.38 61.62
CA SER A 4 -33.05 42.18 60.36
C SER A 4 -31.64 41.68 60.66
N VAL A 5 -31.25 40.54 60.09
CA VAL A 5 -29.88 39.99 60.12
C VAL A 5 -29.24 40.32 58.77
N LEU A 6 -28.12 41.03 58.81
CA LEU A 6 -27.28 41.38 57.67
C LEU A 6 -26.34 40.20 57.38
N LEU A 7 -26.43 39.60 56.19
CA LEU A 7 -25.58 38.49 55.76
C LEU A 7 -24.50 39.03 54.81
N THR A 8 -23.26 39.12 55.28
CA THR A 8 -22.10 39.55 54.48
C THR A 8 -21.55 38.35 53.72
N THR A 9 -21.66 38.35 52.40
CA THR A 9 -21.11 37.29 51.53
C THR A 9 -19.67 37.64 51.15
N CYS A 10 -18.68 36.95 51.71
CA CYS A 10 -17.29 37.02 51.28
C CYS A 10 -17.09 36.23 49.98
N LEU A 11 -16.73 36.92 48.90
CA LEU A 11 -16.38 36.34 47.60
C LEU A 11 -14.89 35.94 47.61
N PHE A 12 -14.60 34.65 47.70
CA PHE A 12 -13.25 34.12 47.49
C PHE A 12 -12.96 34.04 45.99
N MET A 13 -12.12 34.94 45.47
CA MET A 13 -11.49 34.79 44.15
C MET A 13 -10.37 33.75 44.25
N ALA A 14 -10.61 32.55 43.75
CA ALA A 14 -9.56 31.57 43.50
C ALA A 14 -8.79 31.97 42.23
N LEU A 15 -7.54 32.43 42.41
CA LEU A 15 -6.58 32.58 41.32
C LEU A 15 -6.21 31.19 40.79
N ALA A 16 -6.82 30.80 39.67
CA ALA A 16 -6.42 29.62 38.92
C ALA A 16 -5.04 29.86 38.31
N ALA A 17 -4.03 29.13 38.79
CA ALA A 17 -2.74 29.06 38.12
C ALA A 17 -2.94 28.53 36.68
N PRO A 18 -2.27 29.09 35.67
CA PRO A 18 -2.33 28.54 34.32
C PRO A 18 -1.73 27.13 34.35
N CYS A 19 -2.60 26.13 34.21
CA CYS A 19 -2.19 24.79 33.83
C CYS A 19 -1.51 24.92 32.46
N ASN A 20 -0.18 24.89 32.43
CA ASN A 20 0.55 24.61 31.20
C ASN A 20 0.17 23.18 30.81
N ALA A 21 -0.90 23.04 30.03
CA ALA A 21 -1.16 21.83 29.29
C ALA A 21 0.08 21.60 28.41
N GLN A 22 0.96 20.72 28.87
CA GLN A 22 2.12 20.30 28.12
C GLN A 22 1.54 19.53 26.93
N ASP A 23 1.46 20.19 25.77
CA ASP A 23 0.90 19.61 24.55
C ASP A 23 1.44 18.18 24.38
N PRO A 24 0.57 17.17 24.16
CA PRO A 24 1.01 15.79 24.08
C PRO A 24 2.07 15.67 22.98
N ALA A 25 3.28 15.29 23.40
CA ALA A 25 4.39 15.09 22.49
C ALA A 25 4.15 13.81 21.69
N VAL A 26 4.04 13.94 20.37
CA VAL A 26 4.01 12.80 19.44
C VAL A 26 5.45 12.43 19.09
N SER A 27 5.82 11.16 19.28
CA SER A 27 7.13 10.61 18.88
C SER A 27 6.97 9.81 17.60
N VAL A 28 7.55 10.29 16.50
CA VAL A 28 7.54 9.63 15.20
C VAL A 28 8.89 8.92 15.01
N PRO A 29 8.95 7.57 15.14
CA PRO A 29 10.21 6.85 15.01
C PRO A 29 10.68 6.88 13.56
N LEU A 30 11.95 7.24 13.34
CA LEU A 30 12.51 7.30 11.99
C LEU A 30 12.55 5.91 11.33
N GLY A 31 12.74 4.85 12.13
CA GLY A 31 12.81 3.48 11.65
C GLY A 31 11.57 3.00 10.88
N GLY A 32 10.39 3.62 11.09
CA GLY A 32 9.15 3.31 10.39
C GLY A 32 8.63 4.40 9.44
N ASN A 33 9.21 5.60 9.47
CA ASN A 33 8.61 6.79 8.87
C ASN A 33 9.59 7.65 8.05
N ALA A 34 10.83 7.20 7.85
CA ALA A 34 11.84 7.92 7.10
C ALA A 34 12.23 7.19 5.81
N TRP A 35 12.61 7.96 4.79
CA TRP A 35 13.17 7.44 3.55
C TRP A 35 14.48 8.15 3.23
N LEU A 36 15.42 7.38 2.70
CA LEU A 36 16.69 7.88 2.19
C LEU A 36 16.61 8.06 0.67
N ASN A 37 17.41 8.97 0.14
CA ASN A 37 17.62 9.03 -1.31
C ASN A 37 18.37 7.80 -1.82
N LYS A 38 18.25 7.56 -3.13
CA LYS A 38 18.97 6.49 -3.83
C LYS A 38 20.48 6.62 -3.59
N ASN A 39 21.13 5.49 -3.27
CA ASN A 39 22.57 5.38 -2.99
C ASN A 39 23.05 6.14 -1.74
N ALA A 40 22.14 6.47 -0.79
CA ALA A 40 22.54 7.03 0.50
C ALA A 40 23.53 6.10 1.23
N LYS A 41 24.48 6.69 1.95
CA LYS A 41 25.41 5.93 2.81
C LYS A 41 24.84 5.68 4.20
N ALA A 42 23.96 6.57 4.65
CA ALA A 42 23.16 6.39 5.86
C ALA A 42 22.30 5.11 5.79
N ARG A 43 21.90 4.61 6.96
CA ARG A 43 21.00 3.46 7.09
C ARG A 43 19.84 3.82 8.00
N LEU A 44 18.69 3.27 7.67
CA LEU A 44 17.54 3.24 8.56
C LEU A 44 17.45 1.85 9.17
N THR A 45 17.37 1.81 10.49
CA THR A 45 17.21 0.60 11.30
C THR A 45 15.98 0.77 12.21
N ASP A 46 15.64 -0.27 12.95
CA ASP A 46 14.59 -0.22 13.97
C ASP A 46 14.82 0.84 15.05
N THR A 47 16.07 1.29 15.23
CA THR A 47 16.44 2.33 16.19
C THR A 47 16.53 3.73 15.58
N GLY A 48 16.31 3.87 14.27
CA GLY A 48 16.30 5.14 13.55
C GLY A 48 17.40 5.26 12.49
N LEU A 49 17.81 6.49 12.23
CA LEU A 49 18.86 6.84 11.28
C LEU A 49 20.23 6.66 11.93
N ILE A 50 21.11 5.90 11.29
CA ILE A 50 22.51 5.72 11.70
C ILE A 50 23.44 5.87 10.49
N ASN A 51 24.76 5.91 10.75
CA ASN A 51 25.80 5.98 9.71
C ASN A 51 25.62 7.15 8.73
N TRP A 52 24.98 8.23 9.17
CA TRP A 52 24.78 9.41 8.35
C TRP A 52 26.11 10.16 8.22
N VAL A 53 26.86 9.87 7.15
CA VAL A 53 28.24 10.37 6.93
C VAL A 53 28.40 11.13 5.61
N SER A 54 27.47 10.98 4.68
CA SER A 54 27.55 11.60 3.35
C SER A 54 26.72 12.89 3.29
N SER A 55 27.29 13.93 2.69
CA SER A 55 26.59 15.21 2.46
C SER A 55 25.51 15.11 1.39
N ASN A 56 25.53 14.05 0.59
CA ASN A 56 24.55 13.80 -0.45
C ASN A 56 23.34 13.03 0.10
N ASP A 57 23.41 12.56 1.35
CA ASP A 57 22.32 11.82 1.97
C ASP A 57 21.23 12.81 2.40
N THR A 58 20.02 12.61 1.90
CA THR A 58 18.83 13.33 2.32
C THR A 58 17.86 12.36 2.99
N VAL A 59 17.31 12.77 4.13
CA VAL A 59 16.34 11.97 4.89
C VAL A 59 15.00 12.67 4.83
N GLY A 60 13.95 11.99 4.36
CA GLY A 60 12.58 12.49 4.38
C GLY A 60 11.74 11.72 5.38
N ILE A 61 11.24 12.39 6.42
CA ILE A 61 10.38 11.83 7.45
C ILE A 61 8.94 12.27 7.17
N PHE A 62 7.98 11.35 7.21
CA PHE A 62 6.58 11.63 6.88
C PHE A 62 5.65 11.40 8.07
N VAL A 63 4.74 12.34 8.28
CA VAL A 63 3.69 12.26 9.30
C VAL A 63 2.46 13.01 8.80
N ARG A 64 1.27 12.43 8.95
CA ARG A 64 0.03 13.13 8.63
C ARG A 64 -0.55 13.79 9.87
N LEU A 65 -0.99 15.04 9.72
CA LEU A 65 -1.69 15.80 10.74
C LEU A 65 -3.16 15.95 10.36
N GLU A 66 -4.05 15.84 11.35
CA GLU A 66 -5.51 15.88 11.13
C GLU A 66 -6.14 17.25 11.44
N ALA A 67 -5.33 18.24 11.81
CA ALA A 67 -5.76 19.61 12.08
C ALA A 67 -4.78 20.65 11.54
N ALA A 68 -5.31 21.83 11.21
CA ALA A 68 -4.50 23.04 11.08
C ALA A 68 -4.07 23.53 12.46
N GLY A 69 -2.97 24.29 12.53
CA GLY A 69 -2.46 24.83 13.80
C GLY A 69 -0.95 25.05 13.81
N THR A 70 -0.40 25.27 14.99
CA THR A 70 1.06 25.34 15.18
C THR A 70 1.62 23.94 15.35
N LEU A 71 2.81 23.72 14.79
CA LEU A 71 3.57 22.48 14.92
C LEU A 71 5.00 22.81 15.31
N ASN A 72 5.40 22.44 16.51
CA ASN A 72 6.76 22.53 17.01
C ASN A 72 7.51 21.23 16.68
N LEU A 73 8.77 21.36 16.30
CA LEU A 73 9.61 20.31 15.75
C LEU A 73 10.88 20.17 16.60
N SER A 74 11.13 18.96 17.08
CA SER A 74 12.36 18.59 17.78
C SER A 74 12.86 17.24 17.28
N LEU A 75 14.13 16.93 17.48
CA LEU A 75 14.71 15.62 17.18
C LEU A 75 15.27 15.01 18.45
N ARG A 76 15.11 13.69 18.63
CA ARG A 76 15.91 12.92 19.57
C ARG A 76 17.12 12.36 18.82
N LEU A 77 18.31 12.86 19.13
CA LEU A 77 19.52 12.55 18.36
C LEU A 77 20.78 12.60 19.21
N ARG A 78 21.87 12.01 18.71
CA ARG A 78 23.24 12.13 19.26
C ARG A 78 24.27 12.30 18.15
N VAL A 79 25.47 12.77 18.51
CA VAL A 79 26.64 12.79 17.62
C VAL A 79 27.78 11.94 18.22
N THR A 80 28.44 11.10 17.42
CA THR A 80 29.45 10.17 17.94
C THR A 80 30.81 10.82 18.16
N GLY A 81 31.04 12.00 17.57
CA GLY A 81 32.27 12.77 17.72
C GLY A 81 32.11 14.23 17.28
N GLY A 82 32.77 15.14 18.00
CA GLY A 82 32.79 16.57 17.67
C GLY A 82 31.41 17.25 17.76
N ALA A 83 31.17 18.19 16.85
CA ALA A 83 29.90 18.90 16.71
C ALA A 83 29.43 18.87 15.26
N SER A 84 28.12 18.74 15.06
CA SER A 84 27.46 18.74 13.76
C SER A 84 26.51 19.93 13.61
N ARG A 85 26.25 20.36 12.37
CA ARG A 85 25.17 21.30 12.05
C ARG A 85 24.13 20.60 11.19
N ILE A 86 22.92 20.47 11.74
CA ILE A 86 21.81 19.79 11.09
C ILE A 86 20.82 20.84 10.60
N LYS A 87 20.41 20.74 9.33
CA LYS A 87 19.30 21.49 8.76
C LYS A 87 18.06 20.62 8.75
N MET A 88 17.00 21.11 9.38
CA MET A 88 15.65 20.57 9.24
C MET A 88 14.85 21.50 8.33
N ALA A 89 14.25 20.97 7.26
CA ALA A 89 13.38 21.72 6.36
C ALA A 89 11.98 21.10 6.33
N VAL A 90 10.95 21.93 6.51
CA VAL A 90 9.54 21.52 6.45
C VAL A 90 8.77 22.61 5.74
N ASN A 91 8.00 22.25 4.71
CA ASN A 91 7.37 23.21 3.79
C ASN A 91 8.42 24.23 3.27
N ASN A 92 8.13 25.52 3.36
CA ASN A 92 9.04 26.60 2.95
C ASN A 92 9.94 27.12 4.09
N ARG A 93 10.00 26.44 5.24
CA ARG A 93 10.84 26.84 6.39
C ARG A 93 12.04 25.93 6.54
N SER A 94 13.11 26.47 7.09
CA SER A 94 14.34 25.74 7.42
C SER A 94 14.88 26.21 8.76
N PHE A 95 15.38 25.28 9.55
CA PHE A 95 15.95 25.49 10.86
C PHE A 95 17.33 24.84 10.89
N ILE A 96 18.31 25.49 11.52
CA ILE A 96 19.67 24.97 11.63
C ILE A 96 20.05 24.93 13.11
N GLN A 97 20.47 23.76 13.58
CA GLN A 97 20.95 23.59 14.95
C GLN A 97 22.39 23.06 14.94
N LYS A 98 23.22 23.59 15.84
CA LYS A 98 24.50 22.98 16.21
C LYS A 98 24.22 21.93 17.28
N VAL A 99 24.83 20.76 17.13
CA VAL A 99 24.60 19.62 18.02
C VAL A 99 25.92 18.96 18.37
N ASP A 100 26.18 18.79 19.67
CA ASP A 100 27.44 18.25 20.23
C ASP A 100 27.21 17.26 21.38
N ASN A 101 25.96 16.83 21.62
CA ASN A 101 25.64 15.83 22.64
C ASN A 101 26.02 14.41 22.20
N LYS A 102 26.74 13.69 23.08
CA LYS A 102 27.20 12.31 22.85
C LYS A 102 26.13 11.25 23.11
N ASP A 103 25.24 11.50 24.06
CA ASP A 103 24.08 10.66 24.36
C ASP A 103 22.84 11.16 23.63
N PHE A 104 21.82 10.32 23.45
CA PHE A 104 20.56 10.76 22.84
C PHE A 104 19.89 11.84 23.68
N GLN A 105 19.73 13.04 23.11
CA GLN A 105 19.05 14.16 23.74
C GLN A 105 18.04 14.78 22.79
N VAL A 106 17.07 15.51 23.35
CA VAL A 106 16.07 16.24 22.58
C VAL A 106 16.61 17.61 22.21
N VAL A 107 16.78 17.84 20.91
CA VAL A 107 17.18 19.13 20.34
C VAL A 107 15.97 19.79 19.68
N LYS A 108 15.61 20.99 20.15
CA LYS A 108 14.51 21.80 19.60
C LYS A 108 14.97 22.54 18.35
N PHE A 109 14.22 22.45 17.26
CA PHE A 109 14.56 23.12 15.99
C PHE A 109 13.74 24.40 15.76
N GLY A 110 12.43 24.37 16.06
CA GLY A 110 11.54 25.51 15.84
C GLY A 110 10.11 25.04 15.58
N GLY A 111 9.31 25.86 14.90
CA GLY A 111 7.93 25.52 14.58
C GLY A 111 7.41 26.14 13.29
N ILE A 112 6.35 25.53 12.76
CA ILE A 112 5.65 25.94 11.55
C ILE A 112 4.16 26.12 11.83
N THR A 113 3.45 26.76 10.89
CA THR A 113 1.98 26.76 10.85
C THR A 113 1.52 25.79 9.78
N VAL A 114 0.71 24.82 10.19
CA VAL A 114 0.02 23.85 9.34
C VAL A 114 -1.33 24.45 8.94
N LYS A 115 -1.56 24.61 7.63
CA LYS A 115 -2.75 25.34 7.13
C LYS A 115 -4.00 24.46 6.98
N ALA A 116 -3.80 23.16 6.79
CA ALA A 116 -4.87 22.19 6.57
C ALA A 116 -4.39 20.77 6.94
N PRO A 117 -5.31 19.83 7.20
CA PRO A 117 -4.97 18.42 7.38
C PRO A 117 -4.19 17.86 6.18
N GLY A 118 -3.19 17.03 6.46
CA GLY A 118 -2.35 16.44 5.41
C GLY A 118 -0.98 15.99 5.91
N TYR A 119 -0.27 15.30 5.03
CA TYR A 119 1.11 14.87 5.26
C TYR A 119 2.07 16.06 5.31
N GLN A 120 2.94 16.04 6.30
CA GLN A 120 4.12 16.88 6.41
C GLN A 120 5.34 16.03 6.08
N GLN A 121 6.20 16.54 5.18
CA GLN A 121 7.52 15.98 4.94
C GLN A 121 8.57 16.80 5.67
N VAL A 122 9.21 16.20 6.68
CA VAL A 122 10.36 16.79 7.37
C VAL A 122 11.64 16.27 6.72
N ARG A 123 12.40 17.16 6.10
CA ARG A 123 13.67 16.82 5.45
C ARG A 123 14.85 17.16 6.34
N LEU A 124 15.70 16.19 6.60
CA LEU A 124 16.98 16.40 7.27
C LEU A 124 18.09 16.46 6.21
N VAL A 125 18.86 17.54 6.27
CA VAL A 125 20.01 17.80 5.39
C VAL A 125 21.18 18.23 6.27
N ARG A 126 22.37 17.79 5.92
CA ARG A 126 23.60 18.21 6.58
C ARG A 126 24.00 19.64 6.14
N ILE A 127 24.59 20.41 7.05
CA ILE A 127 25.35 21.63 6.72
C ILE A 127 26.78 21.55 7.30
N GLY A 128 27.80 21.86 6.50
CA GLY A 128 29.19 21.96 6.98
C GLY A 128 29.87 20.62 7.26
N ARG A 129 31.17 20.61 7.59
CA ARG A 129 31.99 19.39 7.73
C ARG A 129 31.97 18.85 9.18
N SER A 130 31.76 17.54 9.37
CA SER A 130 32.10 16.83 10.62
C SER A 130 33.21 15.80 10.32
N LEU A 131 33.90 15.34 11.37
CA LEU A 131 35.07 14.46 11.25
C LEU A 131 34.70 12.98 11.00
N ASP A 132 33.54 12.50 11.49
CA ASP A 132 33.15 11.08 11.45
C ASP A 132 31.69 10.83 11.00
N THR A 133 30.72 10.78 11.93
CA THR A 133 29.28 10.70 11.65
C THR A 133 28.56 12.00 12.01
N TYR A 134 27.49 12.34 11.27
CA TYR A 134 26.74 13.58 11.51
C TYR A 134 25.85 13.49 12.72
N ALA A 135 24.98 12.49 12.75
CA ALA A 135 24.12 12.18 13.87
C ALA A 135 23.50 10.81 13.70
N ASP A 136 23.26 10.15 14.83
CA ASP A 136 22.22 9.13 14.92
C ASP A 136 20.93 9.81 15.36
N VAL A 137 19.81 9.55 14.70
CA VAL A 137 18.51 10.19 14.98
C VAL A 137 17.46 9.11 15.18
N SER A 138 16.86 9.04 16.37
CA SER A 138 15.85 8.02 16.68
C SER A 138 14.43 8.47 16.32
N ASP A 139 14.06 9.68 16.72
CA ASP A 139 12.68 10.19 16.65
C ASP A 139 12.60 11.63 16.16
N LEU A 140 11.55 11.92 15.39
CA LEU A 140 11.00 13.25 15.23
C LEU A 140 9.93 13.47 16.30
N LEU A 141 10.13 14.47 17.15
CA LEU A 141 9.22 14.82 18.22
C LEU A 141 8.40 16.05 17.83
N LEU A 142 7.08 15.94 17.98
CA LEU A 142 6.11 16.95 17.56
C LEU A 142 5.26 17.41 18.74
N SER A 143 4.97 18.71 18.82
CA SER A 143 3.97 19.28 19.74
C SER A 143 3.25 20.46 19.08
N GLY A 144 2.21 21.01 19.72
CA GLY A 144 1.44 22.16 19.22
C GLY A 144 0.02 21.83 18.77
N SER A 145 -0.76 22.86 18.46
CA SER A 145 -2.21 22.75 18.20
C SER A 145 -2.58 21.98 16.93
N ALA A 146 -1.65 21.79 16.00
CA ALA A 146 -1.85 20.97 14.80
C ALA A 146 -2.06 19.47 15.13
N LEU A 147 -1.73 19.04 16.36
CA LEU A 147 -1.95 17.68 16.86
C LEU A 147 -3.30 17.51 17.57
N SER A 148 -4.13 18.55 17.66
CA SER A 148 -5.41 18.52 18.40
C SER A 148 -6.39 17.43 17.93
N LYS A 149 -6.27 16.96 16.69
CA LYS A 149 -7.06 15.84 16.12
C LYS A 149 -6.24 14.57 15.88
N GLY A 150 -5.04 14.50 16.46
CA GLY A 150 -4.10 13.41 16.30
C GLY A 150 -3.25 13.48 15.03
N ALA A 151 -2.44 12.44 14.85
CA ALA A 151 -1.55 12.25 13.72
C ALA A 151 -1.54 10.78 13.28
N ALA A 152 -1.32 10.53 11.98
CA ALA A 152 -1.15 9.19 11.42
C ALA A 152 0.30 8.99 10.94
N TYR A 153 0.92 7.95 11.47
CA TYR A 153 2.29 7.52 11.24
C TYR A 153 2.46 6.09 11.79
N VAL A 154 3.54 5.42 11.40
CA VAL A 154 3.89 4.08 11.89
C VAL A 154 4.47 4.20 13.31
N LYS A 155 3.77 3.64 14.31
CA LYS A 155 4.06 3.94 15.72
C LYS A 155 5.22 3.15 16.32
N ASN A 156 5.37 1.88 15.94
CA ASN A 156 6.35 0.95 16.49
C ASN A 156 6.64 -0.18 15.47
N ASN A 157 7.61 -1.05 15.79
CA ASN A 157 7.93 -2.22 14.97
C ASN A 157 7.26 -3.52 15.45
N GLU A 158 6.20 -3.43 16.26
CA GLU A 158 5.45 -4.63 16.65
C GLU A 158 4.89 -5.29 15.38
N SER A 159 4.91 -6.62 15.31
CA SER A 159 4.47 -7.36 14.11
C SER A 159 5.14 -6.92 12.79
N ASN A 160 6.39 -6.44 12.85
CA ASN A 160 7.17 -5.98 11.69
C ASN A 160 6.55 -4.76 10.98
N TYR A 161 5.85 -3.88 11.70
CA TYR A 161 5.19 -2.71 11.10
C TYR A 161 6.13 -1.67 10.52
N PHE A 162 7.42 -1.67 10.83
CA PHE A 162 8.35 -0.83 10.07
C PHE A 162 8.46 -1.31 8.63
N TYR A 163 8.57 -2.62 8.39
CA TYR A 163 8.54 -3.18 7.04
C TYR A 163 7.19 -2.92 6.34
N TRP A 164 6.06 -3.26 6.98
CA TRP A 164 4.72 -3.08 6.38
C TRP A 164 4.36 -1.60 6.19
N GLY A 165 4.71 -0.77 7.16
CA GLY A 165 4.56 0.67 7.10
C GLY A 165 5.40 1.30 5.99
N HIS A 166 6.59 0.76 5.70
CA HIS A 166 7.40 1.18 4.56
C HIS A 166 6.84 0.71 3.22
N ARG A 167 6.26 -0.49 3.13
CA ARG A 167 5.52 -0.92 1.95
C ARG A 167 4.34 0.01 1.69
N GLY A 168 3.63 0.42 2.75
CA GLY A 168 2.45 1.26 2.66
C GLY A 168 1.18 0.44 2.39
N PRO A 169 0.03 1.11 2.33
CA PRO A 169 -1.26 0.44 2.35
C PRO A 169 -1.61 -0.14 0.97
N SER A 170 -1.74 -1.46 0.86
CA SER A 170 -2.37 -2.09 -0.31
C SER A 170 -3.86 -1.75 -0.38
N VAL A 171 -4.36 -1.61 -1.60
CA VAL A 171 -5.75 -1.19 -1.88
C VAL A 171 -6.41 -2.15 -2.87
N HIS A 172 -7.73 -2.34 -2.77
CA HIS A 172 -8.44 -3.40 -3.48
C HIS A 172 -9.80 -2.92 -4.02
N LEU A 173 -10.23 -3.52 -5.13
CA LEU A 173 -11.57 -3.41 -5.71
C LEU A 173 -12.24 -4.78 -5.62
N ASN A 174 -13.29 -4.91 -4.82
CA ASN A 174 -14.07 -6.15 -4.76
C ASN A 174 -15.30 -6.00 -5.67
N TYR A 175 -15.29 -6.64 -6.83
CA TYR A 175 -16.34 -6.46 -7.83
C TYR A 175 -17.67 -7.04 -7.36
N GLN A 176 -18.73 -6.26 -7.54
CA GLN A 176 -20.08 -6.65 -7.16
C GLN A 176 -20.80 -7.17 -8.40
N PHE A 177 -21.08 -8.46 -8.40
CA PHE A 177 -21.86 -9.13 -9.43
C PHE A 177 -23.26 -9.47 -8.90
N PRO A 178 -24.28 -9.56 -9.78
CA PRO A 178 -25.60 -10.01 -9.38
C PRO A 178 -25.56 -11.46 -8.85
N PRO A 179 -26.55 -11.87 -8.03
CA PRO A 179 -26.58 -13.20 -7.41
C PRO A 179 -26.47 -14.39 -8.39
N GLU A 180 -26.89 -14.20 -9.64
CA GLU A 180 -26.82 -15.22 -10.71
C GLU A 180 -25.39 -15.69 -11.04
N ILE A 181 -24.36 -14.90 -10.71
CA ILE A 181 -22.94 -15.27 -10.88
C ILE A 181 -22.46 -16.31 -9.86
N LYS A 182 -23.15 -16.41 -8.72
CA LYS A 182 -22.74 -17.31 -7.64
C LYS A 182 -22.71 -18.76 -8.13
N ASN A 183 -21.56 -19.42 -7.98
CA ASN A 183 -21.31 -20.79 -8.45
C ASN A 183 -21.47 -21.00 -9.97
N THR A 184 -21.45 -19.94 -10.78
CA THR A 184 -21.59 -20.06 -12.24
C THR A 184 -20.51 -19.31 -13.02
N ALA A 185 -19.72 -18.43 -12.39
CA ALA A 185 -18.65 -17.68 -13.06
C ALA A 185 -17.50 -18.58 -13.53
N GLU A 186 -17.62 -19.06 -14.76
CA GLU A 186 -16.62 -19.88 -15.44
C GLU A 186 -15.44 -19.03 -15.91
N TRP A 187 -15.70 -17.81 -16.39
CA TRP A 187 -14.66 -16.89 -16.85
C TRP A 187 -14.72 -15.56 -16.12
N PHE A 188 -13.55 -14.94 -15.94
CA PHE A 188 -13.41 -13.55 -15.52
C PHE A 188 -12.44 -12.84 -16.45
N TYR A 189 -12.92 -11.77 -17.06
CA TYR A 189 -12.17 -10.89 -17.94
C TYR A 189 -12.02 -9.51 -17.30
N SER A 190 -10.84 -8.90 -17.41
CA SER A 190 -10.63 -7.49 -17.09
C SER A 190 -9.52 -6.87 -17.94
N GLU A 191 -9.49 -5.54 -17.94
CA GLU A 191 -8.41 -4.75 -18.53
C GLU A 191 -7.75 -3.87 -17.48
N ILE A 192 -6.43 -3.69 -17.62
CA ILE A 192 -5.65 -2.79 -16.77
C ILE A 192 -4.78 -1.86 -17.62
N THR A 193 -4.77 -0.58 -17.25
CA THR A 193 -3.86 0.43 -17.80
C THR A 193 -3.09 1.04 -16.64
N VAL A 194 -1.76 0.96 -16.67
CA VAL A 194 -0.90 1.70 -15.73
C VAL A 194 -0.54 3.01 -16.40
N PRO A 195 -0.97 4.18 -15.89
CA PRO A 195 -0.60 5.47 -16.49
C PRO A 195 0.91 5.69 -16.50
N GLU A 196 1.42 6.44 -17.47
CA GLU A 196 2.84 6.78 -17.54
C GLU A 196 3.35 7.40 -16.23
N GLY A 197 4.53 6.97 -15.79
CA GLY A 197 5.14 7.41 -14.53
C GLY A 197 4.59 6.73 -13.27
N ASN A 198 3.59 5.85 -13.37
CA ASN A 198 3.04 5.11 -12.24
C ASN A 198 3.49 3.65 -12.17
N ASP A 199 4.28 3.17 -13.14
CA ASP A 199 4.92 1.86 -13.16
C ASP A 199 6.16 1.79 -12.27
N VAL A 200 5.99 2.18 -11.01
CA VAL A 200 7.05 2.20 -10.00
C VAL A 200 7.57 0.79 -9.74
N GLN A 201 8.88 0.59 -9.74
CA GLN A 201 9.49 -0.69 -9.32
C GLN A 201 8.98 -1.09 -7.93
N GLY A 202 8.72 -2.38 -7.74
CA GLY A 202 8.13 -2.89 -6.51
C GLY A 202 6.60 -2.89 -6.53
N SER A 203 5.96 -2.62 -7.67
CA SER A 203 4.50 -2.59 -7.76
C SER A 203 3.94 -3.90 -8.29
N TYR A 204 2.87 -4.37 -7.67
CA TYR A 204 2.02 -5.42 -8.21
C TYR A 204 0.64 -4.85 -8.57
N PHE A 205 0.37 -4.82 -9.87
CA PHE A 205 -0.90 -4.42 -10.47
C PHE A 205 -1.73 -5.69 -10.74
N MET A 206 -2.44 -6.15 -9.70
CA MET A 206 -3.21 -7.38 -9.78
C MET A 206 -4.57 -7.13 -10.43
N ALA A 207 -4.83 -7.80 -11.55
CA ALA A 207 -6.02 -7.60 -12.37
C ALA A 207 -7.14 -8.58 -12.01
N ASN A 208 -6.89 -9.89 -12.08
CA ASN A 208 -7.87 -10.93 -11.85
C ASN A 208 -7.58 -11.75 -10.58
N GLY A 209 -8.08 -11.28 -9.45
CA GLY A 209 -8.09 -12.01 -8.20
C GLY A 209 -9.35 -12.83 -8.06
N PHE A 210 -9.25 -13.96 -7.40
CA PHE A 210 -10.38 -14.85 -7.11
C PHE A 210 -10.16 -15.53 -5.75
N ASN A 211 -11.18 -16.25 -5.27
CA ASN A 211 -11.24 -16.87 -3.96
C ASN A 211 -10.02 -17.74 -3.56
N VAL A 212 -9.29 -18.28 -4.53
CA VAL A 212 -8.12 -19.15 -4.30
C VAL A 212 -6.93 -18.83 -5.18
N GLY A 213 -6.84 -17.61 -5.72
CA GLY A 213 -5.67 -17.21 -6.50
C GLY A 213 -5.69 -15.77 -6.97
N TYR A 214 -4.65 -15.41 -7.71
CA TYR A 214 -4.51 -14.09 -8.30
C TYR A 214 -3.79 -14.15 -9.64
N PHE A 215 -4.06 -13.15 -10.48
CA PHE A 215 -3.46 -13.01 -11.79
C PHE A 215 -3.26 -11.51 -12.11
N GLY A 216 -2.04 -11.11 -12.46
CA GLY A 216 -1.73 -9.70 -12.73
C GLY A 216 -0.33 -9.48 -13.29
N MET A 217 0.17 -8.25 -13.18
CA MET A 217 1.49 -7.89 -13.69
C MET A 217 2.30 -7.02 -12.73
N GLN A 218 3.63 -7.18 -12.76
CA GLN A 218 4.56 -6.60 -11.80
C GLN A 218 5.66 -5.79 -12.47
N VAL A 219 6.26 -4.86 -11.71
CA VAL A 219 7.55 -4.21 -12.04
C VAL A 219 8.61 -4.72 -11.08
N ASN A 220 9.35 -5.75 -11.49
CA ASN A 220 10.26 -6.49 -10.62
C ASN A 220 11.62 -5.78 -10.51
N SER A 221 12.14 -5.29 -11.64
CA SER A 221 13.40 -4.56 -11.71
C SER A 221 13.37 -3.53 -12.84
N PRO A 222 14.43 -2.71 -13.02
CA PRO A 222 14.55 -1.83 -14.18
C PRO A 222 14.49 -2.55 -15.54
N THR A 223 14.76 -3.86 -15.58
CA THR A 223 14.85 -4.66 -16.82
C THR A 223 13.92 -5.87 -16.84
N GLU A 224 13.14 -6.10 -15.77
CA GLU A 224 12.32 -7.30 -15.62
C GLU A 224 10.90 -6.95 -15.14
N ARG A 225 9.93 -7.53 -15.82
CA ARG A 225 8.50 -7.37 -15.56
C ARG A 225 7.80 -8.70 -15.74
N HIS A 226 7.04 -9.10 -14.74
CA HIS A 226 6.31 -10.36 -14.76
C HIS A 226 4.83 -10.15 -15.08
N VAL A 227 4.27 -11.11 -15.81
CA VAL A 227 2.84 -11.42 -15.79
C VAL A 227 2.69 -12.68 -14.93
N LEU A 228 2.15 -12.56 -13.72
CA LEU A 228 2.18 -13.55 -12.66
C LEU A 228 0.79 -14.13 -12.41
N PHE A 229 0.68 -15.46 -12.37
CA PHE A 229 -0.52 -16.21 -12.02
C PHE A 229 -0.23 -17.24 -10.93
N SER A 230 -0.98 -17.18 -9.82
CA SER A 230 -0.82 -18.06 -8.67
C SER A 230 -2.15 -18.63 -8.17
N VAL A 231 -2.11 -19.85 -7.66
CA VAL A 231 -3.23 -20.56 -7.06
C VAL A 231 -2.80 -21.16 -5.72
N TRP A 232 -3.49 -20.82 -4.64
CA TRP A 232 -3.23 -21.37 -3.31
C TRP A 232 -3.69 -22.83 -3.21
N ALA A 233 -2.84 -23.65 -2.58
CA ALA A 233 -3.20 -25.01 -2.21
C ALA A 233 -4.27 -25.01 -1.11
N PRO A 234 -5.13 -26.05 -1.03
CA PRO A 234 -6.05 -26.26 0.09
C PRO A 234 -5.32 -26.78 1.34
N PHE A 235 -4.20 -26.15 1.73
CA PHE A 235 -3.39 -26.54 2.87
C PHE A 235 -2.74 -25.31 3.50
N THR A 236 -3.00 -25.10 4.80
CA THR A 236 -2.50 -23.93 5.52
C THR A 236 -1.03 -24.13 5.92
N THR A 237 -0.13 -23.55 5.15
CA THR A 237 1.31 -23.52 5.45
C THR A 237 1.99 -22.39 4.69
N ASP A 238 3.11 -21.90 5.20
CA ASP A 238 4.00 -20.96 4.51
C ASP A 238 5.16 -21.67 3.79
N ASP A 239 5.27 -22.99 3.93
CA ASP A 239 6.30 -23.80 3.30
C ASP A 239 5.66 -24.77 2.30
N PRO A 240 5.79 -24.55 0.98
CA PRO A 240 5.16 -25.41 -0.03
C PRO A 240 5.67 -26.86 0.04
N GLY A 241 6.89 -27.09 0.54
CA GLY A 241 7.44 -28.42 0.73
C GLY A 241 6.68 -29.26 1.75
N LYS A 242 5.88 -28.63 2.62
CA LYS A 242 5.03 -29.31 3.62
C LYS A 242 3.66 -29.71 3.09
N ILE A 243 3.28 -29.27 1.88
CA ILE A 243 1.99 -29.62 1.30
C ILE A 243 1.99 -31.11 0.93
N PRO A 244 1.05 -31.93 1.43
CA PRO A 244 0.91 -33.32 0.99
C PRO A 244 0.67 -33.42 -0.52
N ASP A 245 1.20 -34.44 -1.19
CA ASP A 245 1.07 -34.59 -2.65
C ASP A 245 -0.39 -34.64 -3.16
N SER A 246 -1.33 -35.09 -2.31
CA SER A 246 -2.76 -35.08 -2.61
C SER A 246 -3.39 -33.68 -2.60
N LEU A 247 -2.73 -32.70 -1.98
CA LEU A 247 -3.18 -31.32 -1.82
C LEU A 247 -2.35 -30.33 -2.66
N LYS A 248 -1.26 -30.77 -3.30
CA LYS A 248 -0.45 -29.93 -4.18
C LYS A 248 -1.25 -29.46 -5.41
N ILE A 249 -0.96 -28.23 -5.83
CA ILE A 249 -1.40 -27.70 -7.11
C ILE A 249 -0.63 -28.44 -8.22
N ARG A 250 -1.35 -28.94 -9.23
CA ARG A 250 -0.74 -29.68 -10.34
C ARG A 250 -0.74 -28.83 -11.60
N LEU A 251 0.44 -28.64 -12.20
CA LEU A 251 0.56 -28.01 -13.51
C LEU A 251 0.01 -28.96 -14.59
N LEU A 252 -0.91 -28.46 -15.43
CA LEU A 252 -1.46 -29.20 -16.57
C LEU A 252 -0.89 -28.70 -17.90
N LYS A 253 -0.82 -27.38 -18.08
CA LYS A 253 -0.29 -26.72 -19.27
C LYS A 253 0.42 -25.43 -18.88
N LYS A 254 1.36 -24.99 -19.72
CA LYS A 254 1.96 -23.65 -19.64
C LYS A 254 2.29 -23.14 -21.04
N GLY A 255 2.25 -21.83 -21.22
CA GLY A 255 2.64 -21.23 -22.48
C GLY A 255 4.15 -21.22 -22.71
N PRO A 256 4.58 -20.92 -23.94
CA PRO A 256 5.99 -20.73 -24.28
C PRO A 256 6.65 -19.64 -23.41
N GLY A 257 7.85 -19.91 -22.89
CA GLY A 257 8.60 -18.95 -22.07
C GLY A 257 8.09 -18.76 -20.64
N VAL A 258 7.02 -19.46 -20.23
CA VAL A 258 6.47 -19.36 -18.89
C VAL A 258 7.30 -20.19 -17.89
N TYR A 259 7.73 -19.53 -16.82
CA TYR A 259 8.26 -20.17 -15.63
C TYR A 259 7.11 -20.71 -14.77
N THR A 260 7.32 -21.86 -14.13
CA THR A 260 6.37 -22.49 -13.21
C THR A 260 7.08 -23.02 -11.98
N GLY A 261 6.50 -22.84 -10.80
CA GLY A 261 7.04 -23.33 -9.54
C GLY A 261 6.01 -23.27 -8.42
N GLU A 262 6.50 -23.27 -7.19
CA GLU A 262 5.68 -23.16 -5.97
C GLU A 262 5.97 -21.83 -5.25
N PHE A 263 5.08 -21.41 -4.35
CA PHE A 263 5.24 -20.22 -3.51
C PHE A 263 4.88 -20.51 -2.05
N GLY A 264 5.35 -19.64 -1.14
CA GLY A 264 5.20 -19.72 0.31
C GLY A 264 5.23 -18.34 0.99
N ASN A 265 5.26 -18.32 2.32
CA ASN A 265 5.27 -17.11 3.18
C ASN A 265 4.02 -16.21 3.15
N GLU A 266 3.00 -16.59 2.40
CA GLU A 266 1.70 -15.91 2.32
C GLU A 266 0.56 -16.94 2.16
N GLY A 267 0.67 -18.04 2.92
CA GLY A 267 0.16 -19.32 2.46
C GLY A 267 1.07 -19.92 1.38
N SER A 268 0.68 -21.07 0.82
CA SER A 268 1.50 -21.78 -0.17
C SER A 268 0.67 -22.35 -1.31
N GLY A 269 1.30 -22.53 -2.47
CA GLY A 269 0.60 -23.02 -3.66
C GLY A 269 1.48 -23.08 -4.90
N GLY A 270 0.84 -23.17 -6.07
CA GLY A 270 1.50 -23.13 -7.37
C GLY A 270 1.53 -21.73 -7.95
N GLN A 271 2.65 -21.34 -8.55
CA GLN A 271 2.80 -20.06 -9.25
C GLN A 271 3.41 -20.25 -10.64
N SER A 272 3.14 -19.28 -11.50
CA SER A 272 3.71 -19.18 -12.84
C SER A 272 3.90 -17.73 -13.23
N TYR A 273 4.94 -17.43 -14.00
CA TYR A 273 5.08 -16.10 -14.59
C TYR A 273 5.70 -16.13 -15.98
N LEU A 274 5.29 -15.17 -16.81
CA LEU A 274 5.93 -14.83 -18.06
C LEU A 274 6.72 -13.54 -17.88
N ASN A 275 7.98 -13.53 -18.29
CA ASN A 275 8.75 -12.30 -18.46
C ASN A 275 8.22 -11.58 -19.70
N PHE A 276 7.43 -10.53 -19.49
CA PHE A 276 6.81 -9.77 -20.55
C PHE A 276 7.06 -8.27 -20.31
N PRO A 277 7.76 -7.57 -21.22
CA PRO A 277 8.15 -6.17 -21.04
C PRO A 277 6.98 -5.22 -21.31
N TRP A 278 5.89 -5.37 -20.56
CA TRP A 278 4.72 -4.49 -20.64
C TRP A 278 5.13 -3.04 -20.33
N ARG A 279 4.40 -2.07 -20.90
CA ARG A 279 4.73 -0.64 -20.81
C ARG A 279 3.58 0.13 -20.19
N ALA A 280 3.89 1.12 -19.37
CA ALA A 280 2.91 2.11 -18.95
C ALA A 280 2.31 2.84 -20.16
N GLY A 281 1.08 3.34 -20.00
CA GLY A 281 0.29 3.95 -21.07
C GLY A 281 -0.46 2.94 -21.95
N LYS A 282 -0.05 1.66 -21.97
CA LYS A 282 -0.76 0.59 -22.69
C LYS A 282 -1.79 -0.12 -21.82
N THR A 283 -2.81 -0.67 -22.46
CA THR A 283 -3.84 -1.49 -21.82
C THR A 283 -3.59 -2.97 -22.08
N TYR A 284 -3.68 -3.77 -21.03
CA TYR A 284 -3.51 -5.21 -21.06
C TYR A 284 -4.77 -5.91 -20.59
N ALA A 285 -5.13 -7.01 -21.24
CA ALA A 285 -6.29 -7.81 -20.90
C ALA A 285 -5.89 -9.11 -20.21
N PHE A 286 -6.66 -9.46 -19.19
CA PHE A 286 -6.47 -10.64 -18.35
C PHE A 286 -7.76 -11.47 -18.41
N LEU A 287 -7.60 -12.75 -18.71
CA LEU A 287 -8.69 -13.71 -18.76
C LEU A 287 -8.36 -14.91 -17.88
N THR A 288 -9.24 -15.18 -16.92
CA THR A 288 -9.13 -16.33 -16.01
C THR A 288 -10.29 -17.27 -16.28
N HIS A 289 -10.00 -18.56 -16.41
CA HIS A 289 -10.96 -19.64 -16.60
C HIS A 289 -10.97 -20.55 -15.38
N ALA A 290 -12.13 -21.04 -14.97
CA ALA A 290 -12.29 -22.08 -13.96
C ALA A 290 -13.17 -23.21 -14.51
N GLU A 291 -12.58 -24.38 -14.74
CA GLU A 291 -13.29 -25.60 -15.11
C GLU A 291 -13.53 -26.42 -13.84
N ALA A 292 -14.72 -26.29 -13.26
CA ALA A 292 -15.07 -26.94 -12.00
C ALA A 292 -15.65 -28.35 -12.23
N ASP A 293 -15.07 -29.35 -11.56
CA ASP A 293 -15.60 -30.71 -11.47
C ASP A 293 -15.99 -31.01 -10.02
N ALA A 294 -17.29 -30.89 -9.74
CA ALA A 294 -17.85 -31.14 -8.43
C ALA A 294 -17.78 -32.62 -8.01
N ALA A 295 -17.80 -33.55 -8.97
CA ALA A 295 -17.78 -34.98 -8.69
C ALA A 295 -16.38 -35.43 -8.22
N SER A 296 -15.32 -34.98 -8.91
CA SER A 296 -13.95 -35.24 -8.48
C SER A 296 -13.42 -34.26 -7.42
N LYS A 297 -14.19 -33.22 -7.08
CA LYS A 297 -13.82 -32.12 -6.17
C LYS A 297 -12.54 -31.43 -6.59
N THR A 298 -12.43 -31.11 -7.87
CA THR A 298 -11.28 -30.41 -8.44
C THR A 298 -11.73 -29.27 -9.34
N THR A 299 -10.92 -28.23 -9.44
CA THR A 299 -11.11 -27.14 -10.40
C THR A 299 -9.79 -26.94 -11.13
N VAL A 300 -9.86 -26.82 -12.45
CA VAL A 300 -8.73 -26.37 -13.27
C VAL A 300 -8.84 -24.88 -13.48
N TYR A 301 -7.80 -24.15 -13.12
CA TYR A 301 -7.71 -22.70 -13.32
C TYR A 301 -6.71 -22.39 -14.42
N THR A 302 -7.14 -21.69 -15.45
CA THR A 302 -6.29 -21.32 -16.59
C THR A 302 -6.23 -19.81 -16.76
N ALA A 303 -5.03 -19.26 -16.97
CA ALA A 303 -4.80 -17.83 -17.10
C ALA A 303 -4.25 -17.47 -18.49
N TYR A 304 -4.89 -16.49 -19.14
CA TYR A 304 -4.50 -15.96 -20.45
C TYR A 304 -4.27 -14.45 -20.38
N PHE A 305 -3.23 -13.99 -21.05
CA PHE A 305 -2.82 -12.59 -21.08
C PHE A 305 -2.70 -12.08 -22.50
N ARG A 306 -3.05 -10.82 -22.75
CA ARG A 306 -2.70 -10.13 -23.99
C ARG A 306 -2.51 -8.63 -23.79
N GLU A 307 -1.74 -8.02 -24.67
CA GLU A 307 -1.87 -6.58 -24.92
C GLU A 307 -3.16 -6.33 -25.70
N THR A 308 -3.96 -5.34 -25.30
CA THR A 308 -5.19 -5.01 -26.05
C THR A 308 -4.86 -4.56 -27.47
N GLY A 309 -5.68 -4.96 -28.44
CA GLY A 309 -5.43 -4.72 -29.87
C GLY A 309 -4.51 -5.74 -30.54
N GLN A 310 -3.93 -6.69 -29.79
CA GLN A 310 -3.29 -7.88 -30.36
C GLN A 310 -4.29 -9.03 -30.48
N ASP A 311 -4.17 -9.82 -31.55
CA ASP A 311 -5.11 -10.92 -31.83
C ASP A 311 -4.89 -12.13 -30.92
N ASN A 312 -3.63 -12.41 -30.57
CA ASN A 312 -3.25 -13.65 -29.91
C ASN A 312 -3.21 -13.51 -28.39
N TRP A 313 -3.94 -14.39 -27.72
CA TRP A 313 -3.77 -14.63 -26.28
C TRP A 313 -2.51 -15.43 -26.01
N LEU A 314 -1.82 -15.10 -24.92
CA LEU A 314 -0.72 -15.87 -24.38
C LEU A 314 -1.23 -16.73 -23.22
N LEU A 315 -1.08 -18.05 -23.31
CA LEU A 315 -1.28 -18.93 -22.16
C LEU A 315 -0.20 -18.63 -21.12
N ILE A 316 -0.59 -18.38 -19.88
CA ILE A 316 0.34 -18.33 -18.76
C ILE A 316 0.48 -19.74 -18.21
N ALA A 317 -0.50 -20.22 -17.45
CA ALA A 317 -0.54 -21.61 -17.02
C ALA A 317 -1.96 -22.10 -16.81
N SER A 318 -2.10 -23.42 -16.77
CA SER A 318 -3.29 -24.14 -16.34
C SER A 318 -2.92 -25.02 -15.15
N PHE A 319 -3.58 -24.78 -14.01
CA PHE A 319 -3.33 -25.43 -12.74
C PHE A 319 -4.57 -26.18 -12.25
N LYS A 320 -4.42 -27.46 -11.92
CA LYS A 320 -5.46 -28.24 -11.23
C LYS A 320 -5.30 -28.10 -9.73
N ARG A 321 -6.36 -27.63 -9.06
CA ARG A 321 -6.46 -27.53 -7.61
C ARG A 321 -7.29 -28.69 -7.04
N PRO A 322 -6.78 -29.50 -6.09
CA PRO A 322 -7.58 -30.48 -5.36
C PRO A 322 -8.50 -29.80 -4.33
N GLN A 323 -9.44 -30.56 -3.75
CA GLN A 323 -10.41 -30.06 -2.76
C GLN A 323 -11.06 -28.73 -3.18
N SER A 324 -11.53 -28.72 -4.41
CA SER A 324 -12.34 -27.65 -5.00
C SER A 324 -13.54 -28.28 -5.72
N GLY A 325 -13.82 -27.92 -6.97
CA GLY A 325 -15.09 -28.23 -7.65
C GLY A 325 -16.08 -27.08 -7.60
N PHE A 326 -15.57 -25.84 -7.46
CA PHE A 326 -16.33 -24.60 -7.55
C PHE A 326 -15.73 -23.69 -8.61
N TYR A 327 -16.57 -22.77 -9.11
CA TYR A 327 -16.22 -21.75 -10.09
C TYR A 327 -15.58 -20.52 -9.43
N LEU A 328 -15.30 -19.48 -10.22
CA LEU A 328 -14.69 -18.25 -9.71
C LEU A 328 -15.63 -17.55 -8.72
N GLU A 329 -15.06 -17.16 -7.58
CA GLU A 329 -15.75 -16.34 -6.58
C GLU A 329 -14.83 -15.21 -6.12
N ARG A 330 -15.39 -14.20 -5.45
CA ARG A 330 -14.63 -13.09 -4.86
C ARG A 330 -13.71 -12.42 -5.88
N MET A 331 -14.23 -12.20 -7.09
CA MET A 331 -13.50 -11.54 -8.16
C MET A 331 -13.10 -10.13 -7.73
N HIS A 332 -11.81 -9.83 -7.78
CA HIS A 332 -11.26 -8.59 -7.27
C HIS A 332 -10.00 -8.17 -8.01
N SER A 333 -9.56 -6.93 -7.77
CA SER A 333 -8.25 -6.41 -8.17
C SER A 333 -7.56 -5.76 -6.98
N PHE A 334 -6.24 -5.63 -7.03
CA PHE A 334 -5.49 -4.84 -6.04
C PHE A 334 -4.29 -4.13 -6.62
N LEU A 335 -3.80 -3.14 -5.87
CA LEU A 335 -2.56 -2.43 -6.11
C LEU A 335 -1.71 -2.49 -4.84
N GLU A 336 -0.52 -3.06 -4.99
CA GLU A 336 0.40 -3.33 -3.89
C GLU A 336 1.79 -2.76 -4.18
N ASN A 337 2.47 -2.35 -3.11
CA ASN A 337 3.91 -2.18 -3.09
C ASN A 337 4.57 -3.32 -2.32
N PHE A 338 5.46 -4.08 -2.96
CA PHE A 338 6.28 -5.11 -2.34
C PHE A 338 7.73 -4.66 -2.07
N ASP A 339 8.10 -3.41 -2.40
CA ASP A 339 9.41 -2.83 -2.11
C ASP A 339 9.30 -1.74 -1.02
N PRO A 340 9.73 -2.03 0.23
CA PRO A 340 9.73 -1.05 1.33
C PRO A 340 10.44 0.27 1.00
N SER A 341 11.47 0.23 0.14
CA SER A 341 12.24 1.42 -0.24
C SER A 341 11.45 2.41 -1.11
N ARG A 342 10.25 2.03 -1.57
CA ARG A 342 9.42 2.77 -2.53
C ARG A 342 8.07 3.21 -1.99
N GLY A 343 7.81 3.08 -0.69
CA GLY A 343 6.56 3.53 -0.07
C GLY A 343 6.33 5.04 -0.12
N ASN A 344 7.39 5.82 -0.33
CA ASN A 344 7.35 7.27 -0.53
C ASN A 344 7.08 7.69 -1.98
N ILE A 345 6.83 6.73 -2.89
CA ILE A 345 6.51 7.01 -4.29
C ILE A 345 5.08 6.53 -4.56
N ARG A 346 4.27 7.43 -5.14
CA ARG A 346 2.88 7.12 -5.53
C ARG A 346 2.88 6.15 -6.72
N ARG A 347 1.92 5.23 -6.72
CA ARG A 347 1.57 4.39 -7.87
C ARG A 347 0.06 4.38 -8.06
N GLU A 348 -0.37 4.14 -9.29
CA GLU A 348 -1.76 4.18 -9.72
C GLU A 348 -1.99 3.24 -10.89
N ALA A 349 -3.20 2.68 -10.98
CA ALA A 349 -3.67 1.94 -12.15
C ALA A 349 -5.16 2.15 -12.37
N LEU A 350 -5.56 2.05 -13.64
CA LEU A 350 -6.94 2.08 -14.10
C LEU A 350 -7.38 0.65 -14.41
N TYR A 351 -8.53 0.26 -13.88
CA TYR A 351 -9.12 -1.07 -14.01
C TYR A 351 -10.43 -0.95 -14.79
N GLY A 352 -10.43 -1.44 -16.03
CA GLY A 352 -11.55 -1.32 -16.96
C GLY A 352 -12.16 -2.66 -17.38
N ASN A 353 -13.32 -2.55 -18.03
CA ASN A 353 -13.94 -3.63 -18.80
C ASN A 353 -14.06 -4.97 -18.07
N GLN A 354 -14.51 -4.98 -16.80
CA GLN A 354 -14.66 -6.23 -16.06
C GLN A 354 -15.94 -6.98 -16.46
N TRP A 355 -15.78 -8.26 -16.79
CA TRP A 355 -16.88 -9.15 -17.13
C TRP A 355 -16.69 -10.52 -16.50
N ALA A 356 -17.77 -11.09 -15.95
CA ALA A 356 -17.84 -12.50 -15.63
C ALA A 356 -18.70 -13.21 -16.69
N VAL A 357 -18.33 -14.43 -17.05
CA VAL A 357 -19.11 -15.27 -17.98
C VAL A 357 -19.61 -16.50 -17.23
N THR A 358 -20.92 -16.72 -17.29
CA THR A 358 -21.53 -17.89 -16.65
C THR A 358 -21.20 -19.18 -17.42
N THR A 359 -21.42 -20.32 -16.78
CA THR A 359 -21.39 -21.65 -17.42
C THR A 359 -22.37 -21.83 -18.59
N THR A 360 -23.35 -20.93 -18.74
CA THR A 360 -24.28 -20.88 -19.87
C THR A 360 -23.83 -19.92 -20.97
N GLY A 361 -22.64 -19.32 -20.84
CA GLY A 361 -22.09 -18.35 -21.79
C GLY A 361 -22.63 -16.92 -21.65
N LYS A 362 -23.37 -16.61 -20.57
CA LYS A 362 -23.91 -15.27 -20.35
C LYS A 362 -22.83 -14.33 -19.81
N TRP A 363 -22.57 -13.25 -20.55
CA TRP A 363 -21.66 -12.17 -20.13
C TRP A 363 -22.37 -11.20 -19.18
N ILE A 364 -21.76 -10.93 -18.03
CA ILE A 364 -22.29 -10.05 -16.99
C ILE A 364 -21.21 -9.03 -16.62
N PRO A 365 -21.45 -7.71 -16.79
CA PRO A 365 -20.44 -6.69 -16.50
C PRO A 365 -20.41 -6.38 -15.00
N ALA A 366 -19.22 -6.04 -14.48
CA ALA A 366 -19.13 -5.42 -13.15
C ALA A 366 -19.38 -3.91 -13.27
N ALA A 367 -20.55 -3.46 -12.81
CA ALA A 367 -20.91 -2.04 -12.77
C ALA A 367 -20.49 -1.36 -11.45
N SER A 368 -20.17 -2.14 -10.42
CA SER A 368 -19.77 -1.61 -9.12
C SER A 368 -18.71 -2.44 -8.43
N ALA A 369 -17.98 -1.81 -7.51
CA ALA A 369 -16.95 -2.42 -6.70
C ALA A 369 -16.95 -1.84 -5.28
N ILE A 370 -16.63 -2.67 -4.28
CA ILE A 370 -16.37 -2.20 -2.91
C ILE A 370 -14.87 -1.96 -2.76
N PHE A 371 -14.49 -0.72 -2.50
CA PHE A 371 -13.11 -0.34 -2.21
C PHE A 371 -12.70 -0.80 -0.81
N THR A 372 -11.58 -1.51 -0.69
CA THR A 372 -11.05 -1.92 0.62
C THR A 372 -9.55 -1.67 0.70
N VAL A 373 -9.05 -1.63 1.93
CA VAL A 373 -7.64 -1.35 2.26
C VAL A 373 -7.10 -2.43 3.17
N ASP A 374 -5.78 -2.59 3.20
CA ASP A 374 -5.09 -3.58 4.03
C ASP A 374 -5.06 -3.22 5.53
N ALA A 375 -4.38 -4.05 6.31
CA ALA A 375 -4.21 -3.84 7.75
C ALA A 375 -3.51 -2.51 8.07
N THR A 376 -2.47 -2.12 7.31
CA THR A 376 -1.68 -0.90 7.51
C THR A 376 -2.55 0.36 7.48
N ALA A 377 -3.48 0.43 6.53
CA ALA A 377 -4.47 1.49 6.46
C ALA A 377 -5.54 1.39 7.56
N ASN A 378 -6.07 0.19 7.83
CA ASN A 378 -7.13 -0.02 8.82
C ASN A 378 -6.70 0.34 10.25
N ILE A 379 -5.43 0.10 10.61
CA ILE A 379 -4.87 0.53 11.90
C ILE A 379 -4.42 2.00 11.93
N ASN A 380 -4.68 2.73 10.84
CA ASN A 380 -4.46 4.16 10.73
C ASN A 380 -2.98 4.60 10.78
N TYR A 381 -2.06 3.75 10.33
CA TYR A 381 -0.62 4.09 10.27
C TYR A 381 -0.28 4.88 9.00
N ARG A 382 -0.93 4.55 7.89
CA ARG A 382 -0.79 5.21 6.59
C ARG A 382 -2.16 5.58 6.05
N LYS A 383 -2.29 6.76 5.43
CA LYS A 383 -3.53 7.31 4.87
C LYS A 383 -3.44 7.71 3.40
N ASP A 384 -2.33 7.39 2.75
CA ASP A 384 -2.11 7.62 1.33
C ASP A 384 -2.60 6.41 0.52
N TYR A 385 -3.92 6.22 0.55
CA TYR A 385 -4.68 5.22 -0.19
C TYR A 385 -5.93 5.85 -0.81
N SER A 386 -6.30 5.43 -2.01
CA SER A 386 -7.53 5.87 -2.65
C SER A 386 -7.94 4.89 -3.73
N GLY A 387 -9.25 4.85 -3.99
CA GLY A 387 -9.84 4.18 -5.13
C GLY A 387 -11.14 4.87 -5.49
N GLY A 388 -11.53 4.77 -6.76
CA GLY A 388 -12.68 5.49 -7.25
C GLY A 388 -13.01 5.15 -8.69
N VAL A 389 -13.72 6.06 -9.34
CA VAL A 389 -14.12 5.94 -10.74
C VAL A 389 -13.48 7.09 -11.53
N ALA A 390 -12.90 6.74 -12.68
CA ALA A 390 -12.31 7.67 -13.63
C ALA A 390 -12.88 7.35 -15.02
N GLY A 391 -13.86 8.14 -15.46
CA GLY A 391 -14.62 7.84 -16.68
C GLY A 391 -15.42 6.54 -16.54
N ASP A 392 -15.18 5.60 -17.44
CA ASP A 392 -15.79 4.27 -17.53
C ASP A 392 -14.98 3.16 -16.80
N ARG A 393 -13.95 3.56 -16.04
CA ARG A 393 -13.02 2.66 -15.34
C ARG A 393 -13.01 2.93 -13.84
N PHE A 394 -12.63 1.91 -13.07
CA PHE A 394 -12.20 2.13 -11.69
C PHE A 394 -10.72 2.55 -11.66
N TYR A 395 -10.28 3.17 -10.58
CA TYR A 395 -8.86 3.36 -10.30
C TYR A 395 -8.51 2.92 -8.88
N LEU A 396 -7.24 2.52 -8.71
CA LEU A 396 -6.60 2.36 -7.42
C LEU A 396 -5.33 3.19 -7.37
N ARG A 397 -5.07 3.81 -6.23
CA ARG A 397 -3.88 4.62 -5.97
C ARG A 397 -3.41 4.42 -4.54
N ASN A 398 -2.12 4.20 -4.34
CA ASN A 398 -1.53 4.16 -3.00
C ASN A 398 -0.11 4.73 -2.97
N CYS A 399 0.41 4.89 -1.75
CA CYS A 399 1.75 5.38 -1.43
C CYS A 399 2.02 6.82 -1.90
N GLY A 400 3.22 7.33 -1.58
CA GLY A 400 3.62 8.68 -2.01
C GLY A 400 3.06 9.82 -1.17
N PHE A 401 2.42 9.52 -0.03
CA PHE A 401 2.04 10.51 0.98
C PHE A 401 1.14 11.64 0.47
N PHE A 402 0.24 11.34 -0.46
CA PHE A 402 -0.80 12.28 -0.88
C PHE A 402 -1.87 12.50 0.21
N ASN A 403 -2.64 13.59 0.10
CA ASN A 403 -3.47 14.08 1.19
C ASN A 403 -4.92 13.60 1.17
N ASP A 404 -5.49 13.39 0.00
CA ASP A 404 -6.86 12.91 -0.20
C ASP A 404 -6.91 11.38 -0.11
N PHE A 405 -8.00 10.82 0.40
CA PHE A 405 -8.16 9.36 0.50
C PHE A 405 -9.62 8.98 0.36
N THR A 406 -9.86 7.74 -0.07
CA THR A 406 -11.21 7.18 -0.14
C THR A 406 -11.47 6.37 1.14
N PRO A 407 -12.59 6.58 1.86
CA PRO A 407 -12.93 5.74 3.01
C PRO A 407 -13.01 4.27 2.61
N ALA A 408 -12.43 3.39 3.44
CA ALA A 408 -12.57 1.95 3.24
C ALA A 408 -14.04 1.53 3.26
N LYS A 409 -14.37 0.48 2.50
CA LYS A 409 -15.72 -0.05 2.27
C LYS A 409 -16.65 0.88 1.48
N SER A 410 -16.12 1.89 0.79
CA SER A 410 -16.90 2.72 -0.13
C SER A 410 -17.40 1.88 -1.31
N LEU A 411 -18.69 2.01 -1.63
CA LEU A 411 -19.26 1.49 -2.87
C LEU A 411 -18.93 2.45 -4.02
N LEU A 412 -18.29 1.93 -5.04
CA LEU A 412 -17.95 2.64 -6.27
C LEU A 412 -18.86 2.16 -7.39
N ASN A 413 -19.49 3.09 -8.13
CA ASN A 413 -20.37 2.77 -9.24
C ASN A 413 -19.87 3.46 -10.50
N LYS A 414 -19.69 2.68 -11.58
CA LYS A 414 -19.40 3.19 -12.91
C LYS A 414 -20.56 2.85 -13.84
N THR A 415 -20.76 3.65 -14.88
CA THR A 415 -21.72 3.29 -15.93
C THR A 415 -21.20 2.05 -16.65
N ALA A 416 -22.00 0.98 -16.66
CA ALA A 416 -21.75 -0.18 -17.52
C ALA A 416 -22.67 -0.08 -18.73
N VAL A 417 -22.14 -0.36 -19.92
CA VAL A 417 -22.94 -0.50 -21.14
C VAL A 417 -23.16 -1.99 -21.37
N PRO A 418 -24.39 -2.52 -21.19
CA PRO A 418 -24.68 -3.92 -21.49
C PRO A 418 -24.38 -4.24 -22.96
N GLY A 419 -23.83 -5.42 -23.23
CA GLY A 419 -23.55 -5.90 -24.59
C GLY A 419 -22.22 -5.48 -25.20
N ASP A 420 -21.45 -4.59 -24.55
CA ASP A 420 -20.12 -4.16 -25.02
C ASP A 420 -18.98 -4.99 -24.40
N HIS A 421 -19.16 -6.32 -24.39
CA HIS A 421 -18.12 -7.23 -23.93
C HIS A 421 -17.09 -7.49 -25.04
N PRO A 422 -15.83 -7.82 -24.72
CA PRO A 422 -14.86 -8.19 -25.73
C PRO A 422 -15.34 -9.40 -26.55
N ALA A 423 -15.06 -9.40 -27.86
CA ALA A 423 -15.22 -10.58 -28.69
C ALA A 423 -14.07 -11.55 -28.44
N ILE A 424 -14.37 -12.69 -27.79
CA ILE A 424 -13.40 -13.75 -27.50
C ILE A 424 -13.94 -15.07 -28.03
N ASP A 425 -13.18 -15.69 -28.94
CA ASP A 425 -13.42 -17.06 -29.36
C ASP A 425 -12.71 -18.02 -28.39
N PHE A 426 -13.44 -18.44 -27.34
CA PHE A 426 -12.90 -19.32 -26.29
C PHE A 426 -12.35 -20.65 -26.84
N THR A 427 -12.82 -21.09 -28.01
CA THR A 427 -12.38 -22.35 -28.63
C THR A 427 -11.00 -22.25 -29.29
N LYS A 428 -10.50 -21.02 -29.51
CA LYS A 428 -9.20 -20.74 -30.13
C LYS A 428 -8.14 -20.29 -29.14
N LEU A 429 -8.42 -20.36 -27.83
CA LEU A 429 -7.41 -20.09 -26.81
C LEU A 429 -6.33 -21.18 -26.84
N PRO A 430 -5.05 -20.80 -26.66
CA PRO A 430 -3.89 -21.71 -26.82
C PRO A 430 -3.77 -22.80 -25.75
#